data_AF-A0A7V9N318-F1
#
_entry.id   AF-A0A7V9N318-F1
#
_cell.length_a   1.000
_cell.length_b   1.000
_cell.length_c   1.000
_cell.angle_alpha   90.00
_cell.angle_beta   90.00
_cell.angle_gamma   90.00
#
_symmetry.space_group_name_H-M   'P 1'
#
loop_
_entity.id
_entity.type
_entity.pdbx_description
1 polymer ?
#
loop_
_entity_poly.entity_id
_entity_poly.type
_entity_poly.pdbx_seq_one_letter_code
_entity_poly.pdbx_strand_id
1 'polypeptide(L)'
;MAGKCSAIARSGSRCSSPVLPGSAFCFLHAPEMAEARRESSRKGGRNRSAKARAAKLIPEAMSAADLAGWLSLLFTSVMEGTIEPRVGAAAATIARTLLEAQTAAGQPRIDDLEEQLALLRHMVERSAGGRVA
;
A
#
# COMPACT_ATOMS: atom_id res chain seq x y z
N MET A 1 7.98 -11.56 -38.81
CA MET A 1 7.78 -10.10 -38.62
C MET A 1 6.42 -9.87 -37.99
N ALA A 2 6.32 -9.16 -36.87
CA ALA A 2 5.03 -8.76 -36.33
C ALA A 2 4.39 -7.73 -37.29
N GLY A 3 3.16 -7.98 -37.73
CA GLY A 3 2.43 -7.06 -38.61
C GLY A 3 2.17 -5.69 -37.96
N LYS A 4 1.76 -4.70 -38.76
CA LYS A 4 1.31 -3.39 -38.27
C LYS A 4 -0.17 -3.44 -37.95
N CYS A 5 -0.58 -2.72 -36.91
CA CYS A 5 -1.99 -2.62 -36.54
C CYS A 5 -2.86 -2.13 -37.70
N SER A 6 -4.04 -2.73 -37.84
CA SER A 6 -5.00 -2.39 -38.89
C SER A 6 -5.93 -1.22 -38.54
N ALA A 7 -5.87 -0.69 -37.31
CA ALA A 7 -6.72 0.43 -36.89
C ALA A 7 -6.22 1.78 -37.43
N ILE A 8 -7.18 2.68 -37.69
CA ILE A 8 -6.92 4.10 -37.94
C ILE A 8 -6.89 4.81 -36.58
N ALA A 9 -5.76 5.43 -36.27
CA ALA A 9 -5.59 6.16 -35.02
C ALA A 9 -6.42 7.45 -35.04
N ARG A 10 -6.60 8.08 -33.86
CA ARG A 10 -7.29 9.37 -33.72
C ARG A 10 -6.70 10.49 -34.60
N SER A 11 -5.43 10.38 -34.98
CA SER A 11 -4.77 11.30 -35.91
C SER A 11 -5.18 11.13 -37.38
N GLY A 12 -6.04 10.14 -37.72
CA GLY A 12 -6.45 9.83 -39.09
C GLY A 12 -5.46 8.96 -39.87
N SER A 13 -4.28 8.70 -39.32
CA SER A 13 -3.27 7.83 -39.93
C SER A 13 -3.37 6.38 -39.44
N ARG A 14 -2.84 5.43 -40.22
CA ARG A 14 -2.77 4.02 -39.81
C ARG A 14 -1.85 3.85 -38.60
N CYS A 15 -2.31 3.12 -37.60
CA CYS A 15 -1.54 2.84 -36.39
C CYS A 15 -0.23 2.12 -36.73
N SER A 16 0.90 2.68 -36.29
CA SER A 16 2.24 2.13 -36.53
C SER A 16 2.67 1.06 -35.52
N SER A 17 1.90 0.84 -34.46
CA SER A 17 2.23 -0.13 -33.41
C SER A 17 2.19 -1.57 -33.91
N PRO A 18 3.07 -2.45 -33.39
CA PRO A 18 3.05 -3.87 -33.73
C PRO A 18 1.76 -4.53 -33.25
N VAL A 19 1.28 -5.49 -34.02
CA VAL A 19 0.13 -6.34 -33.64
C VAL A 19 0.51 -7.33 -32.53
N LEU A 20 -0.49 -7.74 -31.77
CA LEU A 20 -0.36 -8.88 -30.85
C LEU A 20 -0.25 -10.20 -31.64
N PRO A 21 0.38 -11.23 -31.07
CA PRO A 21 0.38 -12.57 -31.68
C PRO A 21 -1.04 -13.06 -31.96
N GLY A 22 -1.33 -13.45 -33.21
CA GLY A 22 -2.66 -13.94 -33.61
C GLY A 22 -3.74 -12.86 -33.74
N SER A 23 -3.43 -11.58 -33.60
CA SER A 23 -4.38 -10.47 -33.72
C SER A 23 -4.04 -9.56 -34.91
N ALA A 24 -5.05 -8.86 -35.44
CA ALA A 24 -4.88 -7.78 -36.42
C ALA A 24 -4.61 -6.42 -35.75
N PHE A 25 -4.69 -6.36 -34.41
CA PHE A 25 -4.64 -5.13 -33.64
C PHE A 25 -3.47 -5.11 -32.65
N CYS A 26 -2.99 -3.92 -32.34
CA CYS A 26 -2.04 -3.72 -31.24
C CYS A 26 -2.78 -3.72 -29.89
N PHE A 27 -2.01 -3.79 -28.80
CA PHE A 27 -2.55 -3.72 -27.44
C PHE A 27 -3.54 -2.57 -27.20
N LEU A 28 -3.38 -1.42 -27.87
CA LEU A 28 -4.25 -0.26 -27.70
C LEU A 28 -5.60 -0.39 -28.44
N HIS A 29 -5.59 -1.00 -29.63
CA HIS A 29 -6.75 -1.07 -30.52
C HIS A 29 -7.45 -2.44 -30.51
N ALA A 30 -6.87 -3.44 -29.87
CA ALA A 30 -7.46 -4.75 -29.62
C ALA A 30 -8.68 -4.63 -28.68
N PRO A 31 -9.92 -4.94 -29.12
CA PRO A 31 -11.10 -4.89 -28.24
C PRO A 31 -10.98 -5.80 -27.01
N GLU A 32 -10.40 -6.98 -27.19
CA GLU A 32 -10.16 -8.00 -26.17
C GLU A 32 -9.24 -7.51 -25.04
N MET A 33 -8.36 -6.54 -25.32
CA MET A 33 -7.44 -5.98 -24.32
C MET A 33 -8.02 -4.77 -23.56
N ALA A 34 -9.30 -4.41 -23.79
CA ALA A 34 -9.90 -3.24 -23.15
C ALA A 34 -9.83 -3.28 -21.62
N GLU A 35 -10.04 -4.45 -21.01
CA GLU A 35 -9.97 -4.61 -19.57
C GLU A 35 -8.53 -4.51 -19.04
N ALA A 36 -7.58 -5.19 -19.66
CA ALA A 36 -6.16 -5.08 -19.34
C ALA A 36 -5.64 -3.63 -19.46
N ARG A 37 -6.14 -2.86 -20.44
CA ARG A 37 -5.85 -1.43 -20.57
C ARG A 37 -6.42 -0.61 -19.43
N ARG A 38 -7.67 -0.89 -19.03
CA ARG A 38 -8.30 -0.21 -17.89
C ARG A 38 -7.51 -0.47 -16.61
N GLU A 39 -7.12 -1.71 -16.36
CA GLU A 39 -6.30 -2.08 -15.21
C GLU A 39 -4.92 -1.39 -15.25
N SER A 40 -4.22 -1.45 -16.37
CA SER A 40 -2.92 -0.78 -16.57
C SER A 40 -3.02 0.74 -16.37
N SER A 41 -4.09 1.36 -16.85
CA SER A 41 -4.37 2.78 -16.65
C SER A 41 -4.63 3.11 -15.17
N ARG A 42 -5.39 2.28 -14.45
CA ARG A 42 -5.59 2.42 -13.00
C ARG A 42 -4.28 2.28 -12.24
N LYS A 43 -3.44 1.30 -12.59
CA LYS A 43 -2.11 1.10 -11.99
C LYS A 43 -1.20 2.29 -12.26
N GLY A 44 -1.15 2.77 -13.50
CA GLY A 44 -0.39 3.95 -13.90
C GLY A 44 -0.88 5.23 -13.23
N GLY A 45 -2.19 5.38 -13.03
CA GLY A 45 -2.81 6.50 -12.30
C GLY A 45 -2.47 6.46 -10.81
N ARG A 46 -2.59 5.31 -10.15
CA ARG A 46 -2.17 5.11 -8.75
C ARG A 46 -0.70 5.48 -8.57
N ASN A 47 0.18 5.02 -9.46
CA ASN A 47 1.62 5.29 -9.38
C ASN A 47 1.98 6.76 -9.65
N ARG A 48 1.17 7.49 -10.43
CA ARG A 48 1.39 8.92 -10.73
C ARG A 48 0.78 9.87 -9.70
N SER A 49 -0.13 9.38 -8.86
CA SER A 49 -0.76 10.19 -7.80
C SER A 49 0.31 10.90 -6.96
N ALA A 50 0.12 12.20 -6.73
CA ALA A 50 1.02 12.99 -5.89
C ALA A 50 1.17 12.38 -4.49
N LYS A 51 0.10 11.80 -3.95
CA LYS A 51 0.11 11.05 -2.69
C LYS A 51 1.03 9.83 -2.75
N ALA A 52 0.97 9.04 -3.82
CA ALA A 52 1.81 7.85 -3.97
C ALA A 52 3.30 8.21 -4.20
N ARG A 53 3.58 9.34 -4.86
CA ARG A 53 4.94 9.86 -5.01
C ARG A 53 5.47 10.44 -3.69
N ALA A 54 4.65 11.18 -2.96
CA ALA A 54 5.00 11.71 -1.65
C ALA A 54 5.27 10.58 -0.64
N ALA A 55 4.47 9.51 -0.66
CA ALA A 55 4.68 8.34 0.18
C ALA A 55 6.05 7.68 -0.04
N LYS A 56 6.62 7.75 -1.24
CA LYS A 56 7.98 7.23 -1.53
C LYS A 56 9.11 8.12 -1.00
N LEU A 57 8.81 9.37 -0.67
CA LEU A 57 9.77 10.33 -0.10
C LEU A 57 9.76 10.32 1.43
N ILE A 58 8.74 9.71 2.05
CA ILE A 58 8.66 9.56 3.48
C ILE A 58 9.57 8.38 3.86
N PRO A 59 10.56 8.58 4.76
CA PRO A 59 11.37 7.49 5.27
C PRO A 59 10.50 6.39 5.87
N GLU A 60 11.00 5.16 5.87
CA GLU A 60 10.33 4.07 6.57
C GLU A 60 10.15 4.45 8.04
N ALA A 61 8.93 4.29 8.53
CA ALA A 61 8.61 4.65 9.90
C ALA A 61 9.35 3.70 10.85
N MET A 62 9.99 4.26 11.88
CA MET A 62 10.58 3.46 12.94
C MET A 62 9.51 2.62 13.63
N SER A 63 9.79 1.34 13.81
CA SER A 63 8.92 0.46 14.59
C SER A 63 8.91 0.87 16.06
N ALA A 64 7.93 0.37 16.81
CA ALA A 64 7.90 0.56 18.27
C ALA A 64 9.17 0.02 18.96
N ALA A 65 9.73 -1.08 18.44
CA ALA A 65 10.97 -1.66 18.95
C ALA A 65 12.18 -0.75 18.67
N ASP A 66 12.26 -0.18 17.47
CA ASP A 66 13.32 0.79 17.13
C ASP A 66 13.23 2.01 18.04
N LEU A 67 12.03 2.58 18.22
CA LEU A 67 11.81 3.72 19.10
C LEU A 67 12.22 3.41 20.56
N ALA A 68 11.92 2.21 21.06
CA ALA A 68 12.34 1.79 22.40
C ALA A 68 13.88 1.77 22.54
N GLY A 69 14.59 1.17 21.56
CA GLY A 69 16.05 1.15 21.56
C GLY A 69 16.65 2.55 21.51
N TRP A 70 16.12 3.43 20.66
CA TRP A 70 16.56 4.82 20.57
C TRP A 70 16.29 5.61 21.86
N LEU A 71 15.16 5.39 22.53
CA LEU A 71 14.86 6.01 23.82
C LEU A 71 15.81 5.53 24.92
N SER A 72 16.23 4.26 24.92
CA SER A 72 17.24 3.76 25.86
C SER A 72 18.61 4.41 25.66
N LEU A 73 19.03 4.60 24.39
CA LEU A 73 20.26 5.32 24.06
C LEU A 73 20.17 6.79 24.45
N LEU A 74 19.04 7.43 24.17
CA LEU A 74 18.77 8.82 24.54
C LEU A 74 18.83 9.02 26.05
N PHE A 75 18.20 8.12 26.82
CA PHE A 75 18.27 8.14 28.28
C PHE A 75 19.72 8.13 28.76
N THR A 76 20.52 7.18 28.28
CA THR A 76 21.93 7.06 28.65
C THR A 76 22.70 8.34 28.29
N SER A 77 22.48 8.87 27.09
CA SER A 77 23.14 10.10 26.60
C SER A 77 22.79 11.34 27.44
N VAL A 78 21.53 11.46 27.88
CA VAL A 78 21.12 12.56 28.78
C VAL A 78 21.76 12.40 30.16
N MET A 79 21.81 11.18 30.70
CA MET A 79 22.42 10.90 32.01
C MET A 79 23.93 11.12 32.00
N GLU A 80 24.60 10.83 30.88
CA GLU A 80 26.02 11.10 30.67
C GLU A 80 26.32 12.58 30.37
N GLY A 81 25.29 13.40 30.15
CA GLY A 81 25.42 14.81 29.80
C GLY A 81 25.90 15.07 28.37
N THR A 82 25.94 14.03 27.52
CA THR A 82 26.28 14.18 26.09
C THR A 82 25.13 14.78 25.29
N ILE A 83 23.91 14.70 25.79
CA ILE A 83 22.72 15.38 25.26
C ILE A 83 22.10 16.26 26.35
N GLU A 84 21.76 17.51 26.00
CA GLU A 84 21.05 18.40 26.90
C GLU A 84 19.65 17.86 27.25
N PRO A 85 19.20 17.96 28.51
CA PRO A 85 17.88 17.46 28.93
C PRO A 85 16.71 18.02 28.11
N ARG A 86 16.80 19.28 27.65
CA ARG A 86 15.74 19.89 26.82
C ARG A 86 15.64 19.23 25.43
N VAL A 87 16.77 18.87 24.84
CA VAL A 87 16.82 18.13 23.57
C VAL A 87 16.29 16.71 23.78
N GLY A 88 16.69 16.05 24.88
CA GLY A 88 16.17 14.74 25.27
C GLY A 88 14.65 14.72 25.44
N ALA A 89 14.08 15.71 26.13
CA ALA A 89 12.65 15.84 26.32
C ALA A 89 11.89 16.05 25.00
N ALA A 90 12.43 16.85 24.08
CA ALA A 90 11.85 17.06 22.77
C ALA A 90 11.85 15.77 21.93
N ALA A 91 12.97 15.05 21.91
CA ALA A 91 13.08 13.78 21.20
C ALA A 91 12.13 12.71 21.77
N ALA A 92 12.03 12.60 23.09
CA ALA A 92 11.09 11.68 23.75
C ALA A 92 9.62 12.01 23.41
N THR A 93 9.29 13.29 23.33
CA THR A 93 7.95 13.75 22.93
C THR A 93 7.63 13.34 21.49
N ILE A 94 8.55 13.55 20.56
CA ILE A 94 8.39 13.15 19.15
C ILE A 94 8.20 11.63 19.05
N ALA A 95 9.01 10.85 19.76
CA ALA A 95 8.89 9.39 19.79
C ALA A 95 7.51 8.93 20.32
N ARG A 96 6.99 9.58 21.37
CA ARG A 96 5.64 9.34 21.90
C ARG A 96 4.57 9.62 20.84
N THR A 97 4.63 10.77 20.17
CA THR A 97 3.67 11.13 19.11
C THR A 97 3.71 10.17 17.92
N LEU A 98 4.89 9.69 17.54
CA LEU A 98 5.04 8.66 16.50
C LEU A 98 4.37 7.34 16.91
N LEU A 99 4.54 6.91 18.17
CA LEU A 99 3.90 5.69 18.68
C LEU A 99 2.37 5.82 18.72
N GLU A 100 1.84 6.98 19.17
CA GLU A 100 0.40 7.25 19.17
C GLU A 100 -0.19 7.22 17.75
N ALA A 101 0.51 7.83 16.78
CA ALA A 101 0.09 7.82 15.39
C ALA A 101 0.08 6.41 14.78
N GLN A 102 1.08 5.57 15.10
CA GLN A 102 1.13 4.19 14.64
C GLN A 102 0.00 3.34 15.24
N THR A 103 -0.24 3.47 16.54
CA THR A 103 -1.34 2.77 17.23
C THR A 103 -2.70 3.16 16.63
N ALA A 104 -2.94 4.45 16.44
CA ALA A 104 -4.19 4.94 15.84
C ALA A 104 -4.38 4.44 14.40
N ALA A 105 -3.30 4.34 13.61
CA ALA A 105 -3.36 3.80 12.25
C ALA A 105 -3.66 2.28 12.22
N GLY A 106 -3.23 1.54 13.25
CA GLY A 106 -3.47 0.09 13.37
C GLY A 106 -4.87 -0.28 13.85
N GLN A 107 -5.54 0.58 14.61
CA GLN A 107 -6.83 0.29 15.25
C GLN A 107 -7.92 -0.22 14.27
N PRO A 108 -8.16 0.43 13.10
CA PRO A 108 -9.21 -0.04 12.19
C PRO A 108 -8.97 -1.45 11.66
N ARG A 109 -7.69 -1.85 11.54
CA ARG A 109 -7.34 -3.21 11.08
C ARG A 109 -7.59 -4.24 12.16
N ILE A 110 -7.36 -3.89 13.43
CA ILE A 110 -7.69 -4.75 14.57
C ILE A 110 -9.21 -4.95 14.61
N ASP A 111 -9.98 -3.87 14.53
CA ASP A 111 -11.45 -3.92 14.57
C ASP A 111 -12.03 -4.81 13.44
N ASP A 112 -11.53 -4.66 12.20
CA ASP A 112 -11.92 -5.51 11.06
C ASP A 112 -11.59 -7.00 11.29
N LEU A 113 -10.42 -7.30 11.86
CA LEU A 113 -10.04 -8.68 12.17
C LEU A 113 -10.90 -9.27 13.29
N GLU A 114 -11.26 -8.47 14.30
CA GLU A 114 -12.16 -8.89 15.37
C GLU A 114 -13.58 -9.18 14.84
N GLU A 115 -14.10 -8.36 13.94
CA GLU A 115 -15.39 -8.60 13.28
C GLU A 115 -15.36 -9.89 12.45
N GLN A 116 -14.31 -10.09 11.63
CA GLN A 116 -14.13 -11.31 10.85
C GLN A 116 -14.04 -12.56 11.75
N LEU A 117 -13.32 -12.47 12.87
CA LEU A 117 -13.23 -13.55 13.85
C LEU A 117 -14.59 -13.85 14.49
N ALA A 118 -15.40 -12.84 14.79
CA ALA A 118 -16.76 -13.03 15.32
C ALA A 118 -17.66 -13.74 14.32
N LEU A 119 -17.64 -13.33 13.05
CA LEU A 119 -18.39 -13.98 11.97
C LEU A 119 -17.99 -15.45 11.80
N LEU A 120 -16.68 -15.73 11.78
CA LEU A 120 -16.16 -17.10 11.66
C LEU A 120 -16.57 -17.97 12.86
N ARG A 121 -16.50 -17.45 14.09
CA ARG A 121 -16.97 -18.15 15.28
C ARG A 121 -18.44 -18.54 15.17
N HIS A 122 -19.30 -17.60 14.76
CA HIS A 122 -20.72 -17.89 14.53
C HIS A 122 -20.97 -18.91 13.41
N MET A 123 -20.19 -18.90 12.33
CA MET A 123 -20.28 -19.92 11.30
C MET A 123 -19.94 -21.31 11.83
N VAL A 124 -18.85 -21.42 12.60
CA VAL A 124 -18.41 -22.68 13.22
C VAL A 124 -19.45 -23.20 14.21
N GLU A 125 -20.01 -22.34 15.07
CA GLU A 125 -21.05 -22.70 16.03
C GLU A 125 -22.31 -23.24 15.34
N ARG A 126 -22.76 -22.58 14.26
CA ARG A 126 -23.91 -23.06 13.46
C ARG A 126 -23.62 -24.39 12.78
N SER A 127 -22.42 -24.59 12.25
CA SER A 127 -22.01 -25.86 11.64
C SER A 127 -21.84 -26.99 12.68
N ALA A 128 -21.44 -26.67 13.91
CA ALA A 128 -21.31 -27.63 15.01
C ALA A 128 -22.68 -28.04 15.57
N GLY A 129 -23.62 -27.10 15.71
CA GLY A 129 -25.00 -27.36 16.16
C GLY A 129 -25.87 -28.11 15.15
N GLY A 130 -25.48 -28.16 13.87
CA GLY A 130 -26.18 -28.89 12.81
C GLY A 130 -25.91 -30.40 12.73
N ARG A 131 -25.12 -30.98 13.66
CA ARG A 131 -24.82 -32.44 13.72
C ARG A 131 -25.67 -33.20 14.73
N VAL A 132 -26.94 -32.85 14.88
CA VAL A 132 -27.93 -33.67 15.61
C VAL A 132 -29.09 -33.97 14.66
N ALA A 133 -28.95 -35.09 13.95
CA ALA A 133 -30.04 -35.84 13.32
C ALA A 133 -29.68 -37.31 13.40
#